data_AF-A0A9X4BK45-F1
#
_entry.id   AF-A0A9X4BK45-F1
#
_cell.length_a   1.000
_cell.length_b   1.000
_cell.length_c   1.000
_cell.angle_alpha   90.00
_cell.angle_beta   90.00
_cell.angle_gamma   90.00
#
_symmetry.space_group_name_H-M   'P 1'
#
loop_
_entity.id
_entity.type
_entity.pdbx_description
1 polymer ?
#
loop_
_entity_poly.entity_id
_entity_poly.type
_entity_poly.pdbx_seq_one_letter_code
_entity_poly.pdbx_strand_id
1 'polypeptide(L)'
;MRRFAVPFAFAVVLGACSAPPSDQKPAAEAAKPAAPAAALATPPAAPAAAALPPEGACGDQSAVAKEERLANTPRWTTASEVENFGYDVFRGDAEEGPFTKLTASPLAGAGTTDETKKYEFRDDTIDPCKDYWYYVESISTTGVREKFTPVFKAAAKRRAAAPK
;
A
#
# COMPACT_ATOMS: atom_id res chain seq x y z
N MET A 1 23.25 60.57 -37.55
CA MET A 1 23.41 59.62 -38.68
C MET A 1 23.49 58.21 -38.09
N ARG A 2 22.93 57.14 -38.64
CA ARG A 2 22.06 56.95 -39.82
C ARG A 2 21.11 55.78 -39.49
N ARG A 3 19.86 55.87 -39.98
CA ARG A 3 18.81 54.85 -39.82
C ARG A 3 19.26 53.47 -40.32
N PHE A 4 18.73 52.38 -39.75
CA PHE A 4 17.84 51.48 -40.49
C PHE A 4 16.94 50.69 -39.51
N ALA A 5 15.66 50.62 -39.86
CA ALA A 5 14.69 49.71 -39.26
C ALA A 5 14.31 48.66 -40.30
N VAL A 6 13.78 47.52 -39.87
CA VAL A 6 12.50 46.93 -40.31
C VAL A 6 12.25 45.65 -39.50
N PRO A 7 11.03 45.43 -38.98
CA PRO A 7 10.66 44.22 -38.25
C PRO A 7 10.18 43.12 -39.21
N PHE A 8 10.09 41.87 -38.73
CA PHE A 8 9.24 40.86 -39.35
C PHE A 8 8.33 40.23 -38.30
N ALA A 9 7.04 40.56 -38.37
CA ALA A 9 6.00 39.89 -37.63
C ALA A 9 5.60 38.61 -38.37
N PHE A 10 5.43 37.51 -37.65
CA PHE A 10 4.75 36.32 -38.16
C PHE A 10 3.39 36.20 -37.48
N ALA A 11 2.32 36.17 -38.28
CA ALA A 11 0.95 36.15 -37.80
C ALA A 11 0.53 34.74 -37.37
N VAL A 12 -0.10 34.64 -36.20
CA VAL A 12 -0.83 33.43 -35.79
C VAL A 12 -2.23 33.50 -36.38
N VAL A 13 -2.58 32.54 -37.22
CA VAL A 13 -3.92 32.42 -37.82
C VAL A 13 -4.71 31.35 -37.05
N LEU A 14 -5.81 31.77 -36.42
CA LEU A 14 -6.84 30.88 -35.90
C LEU A 14 -7.76 30.44 -37.04
N GLY A 15 -7.94 29.14 -37.22
CA GLY A 15 -8.90 28.54 -38.15
C GLY A 15 -9.57 27.34 -37.51
N ALA A 16 -10.90 27.31 -37.54
CA ALA A 16 -11.72 26.32 -36.83
C ALA A 16 -12.54 25.44 -37.78
N CYS A 17 -13.08 24.36 -37.21
CA CYS A 17 -14.22 23.55 -37.69
C CYS A 17 -14.01 22.48 -38.80
N SER A 18 -14.29 21.25 -38.38
CA SER A 18 -15.19 20.27 -39.04
C SER A 18 -14.75 19.47 -40.28
N ALA A 19 -14.70 18.13 -40.08
CA ALA A 19 -15.05 17.08 -41.06
C ALA A 19 -16.61 17.07 -41.29
N PRO A 20 -17.28 16.21 -42.13
CA PRO A 20 -16.95 14.84 -42.61
C PRO A 20 -17.44 14.63 -44.09
N PRO A 21 -18.11 13.53 -44.59
CA PRO A 21 -18.26 12.11 -44.17
C PRO A 21 -18.24 11.00 -45.29
N SER A 22 -18.36 9.74 -44.84
CA SER A 22 -19.15 8.59 -45.39
C SER A 22 -18.80 7.81 -46.67
N ASP A 23 -18.81 6.46 -46.52
CA ASP A 23 -19.73 5.48 -47.16
C ASP A 23 -19.40 4.03 -46.64
N GLN A 24 -20.24 2.98 -46.54
CA GLN A 24 -21.71 2.71 -46.58
C GLN A 24 -22.04 1.67 -45.44
N LYS A 25 -23.26 1.38 -44.94
CA LYS A 25 -24.68 1.25 -45.41
C LYS A 25 -25.05 -0.19 -45.90
N PRO A 26 -26.34 -0.63 -45.87
CA PRO A 26 -27.21 -1.11 -44.76
C PRO A 26 -27.52 -2.65 -44.89
N ALA A 27 -28.44 -3.36 -44.20
CA ALA A 27 -29.78 -3.02 -43.65
C ALA A 27 -30.41 -4.11 -42.72
N ALA A 28 -31.63 -3.81 -42.23
CA ALA A 28 -32.67 -4.69 -41.64
C ALA A 28 -32.43 -5.27 -40.21
N GLU A 29 -33.45 -5.50 -39.37
CA GLU A 29 -34.78 -4.87 -39.20
C GLU A 29 -35.24 -5.10 -37.73
N ALA A 30 -36.23 -4.33 -37.27
CA ALA A 30 -36.78 -4.23 -35.92
C ALA A 30 -36.78 -5.48 -35.00
N ALA A 31 -36.29 -5.29 -33.77
CA ALA A 31 -36.68 -6.08 -32.60
C ALA A 31 -36.96 -5.17 -31.39
N LYS A 32 -38.11 -5.43 -30.75
CA LYS A 32 -38.69 -4.76 -29.58
C LYS A 32 -37.73 -4.73 -28.38
N PRO A 33 -37.71 -3.69 -27.53
CA PRO A 33 -36.92 -3.72 -26.30
C PRO A 33 -37.52 -4.76 -25.34
N ALA A 34 -36.88 -5.93 -25.25
CA ALA A 34 -37.08 -6.84 -24.14
C ALA A 34 -36.42 -6.23 -22.91
N ALA A 35 -37.21 -6.04 -21.84
CA ALA A 35 -36.66 -5.57 -20.57
C ALA A 35 -35.59 -6.58 -20.10
N PRO A 36 -34.38 -6.13 -19.69
CA PRO A 36 -33.55 -6.98 -18.85
C PRO A 36 -34.37 -7.29 -17.59
N ALA A 37 -34.61 -8.57 -17.35
CA ALA A 37 -35.24 -9.02 -16.13
C ALA A 37 -34.54 -8.36 -14.93
N ALA A 38 -35.30 -7.98 -13.91
CA ALA A 38 -34.74 -7.41 -12.70
C ALA A 38 -33.70 -8.38 -12.12
N ALA A 39 -32.42 -8.11 -12.40
CA ALA A 39 -31.32 -8.72 -11.69
C ALA A 39 -31.58 -8.37 -10.24
N LEU A 40 -31.87 -9.38 -9.44
CA LEU A 40 -32.06 -9.23 -8.00
C LEU A 40 -30.77 -8.63 -7.48
N ALA A 41 -30.79 -7.31 -7.25
CA ALA A 41 -29.70 -6.59 -6.66
C ALA A 41 -29.48 -7.24 -5.30
N THR A 42 -28.43 -8.06 -5.20
CA THR A 42 -28.00 -8.60 -3.93
C THR A 42 -27.76 -7.37 -3.06
N PRO A 43 -28.45 -7.21 -1.92
CA PRO A 43 -28.20 -6.08 -1.05
C PRO A 43 -26.70 -6.03 -0.78
N PRO A 44 -26.03 -4.86 -0.85
CA PRO A 44 -24.64 -4.78 -0.46
C PRO A 44 -24.55 -5.35 0.95
N ALA A 45 -23.75 -6.40 1.10
CA ALA A 45 -23.60 -7.06 2.39
C ALA A 45 -23.23 -5.98 3.41
N ALA A 46 -24.10 -5.79 4.41
CA ALA A 46 -23.82 -4.88 5.51
C ALA A 46 -22.43 -5.23 6.04
N PRO A 47 -21.56 -4.24 6.32
CA PRO A 47 -20.19 -4.51 6.72
C PRO A 47 -20.23 -5.44 7.91
N ALA A 48 -19.67 -6.64 7.75
CA ALA A 48 -19.63 -7.63 8.81
C ALA A 48 -18.96 -6.98 10.02
N ALA A 49 -19.72 -6.75 11.09
CA ALA A 49 -19.21 -6.14 12.30
C ALA A 49 -17.97 -6.92 12.72
N ALA A 50 -16.82 -6.24 12.79
CA ALA A 50 -15.54 -6.91 12.94
C ALA A 50 -15.57 -7.79 14.20
N ALA A 51 -15.49 -9.10 14.01
CA ALA A 51 -15.57 -10.05 15.11
C ALA A 51 -14.41 -9.77 16.08
N LEU A 52 -14.71 -9.69 17.38
CA LEU A 52 -13.69 -9.40 18.39
C LEU A 52 -12.56 -10.44 18.33
N PRO A 53 -11.29 -10.04 18.50
CA PRO A 53 -10.16 -10.97 18.55
C PRO A 53 -10.42 -12.10 19.55
N PRO A 54 -10.06 -13.36 19.24
CA PRO A 54 -10.37 -14.52 20.07
C PRO A 54 -9.80 -14.39 21.49
N GLU A 55 -10.44 -15.01 22.47
CA GLU A 55 -9.87 -15.15 23.81
C GLU A 55 -8.67 -16.10 23.82
N GLY A 56 -7.72 -15.83 24.70
CA GLY A 56 -6.65 -16.79 25.00
C GLY A 56 -5.56 -16.21 25.88
N ALA A 57 -4.45 -16.94 25.97
CA ALA A 57 -3.28 -16.52 26.73
C ALA A 57 -2.62 -15.27 26.14
N CYS A 58 -2.19 -14.40 27.05
CA CYS A 58 -1.45 -13.15 26.84
C CYS A 58 -0.04 -13.28 27.42
N GLY A 59 0.82 -12.29 27.16
CA GLY A 59 2.17 -12.21 27.68
C GLY A 59 3.21 -12.92 26.80
N ASP A 60 4.33 -13.27 27.43
CA ASP A 60 5.46 -13.89 26.73
C ASP A 60 5.11 -15.28 26.17
N GLN A 61 5.61 -15.56 24.96
CA GLN A 61 5.37 -16.79 24.23
C GLN A 61 6.60 -17.71 24.18
N SER A 62 7.63 -17.50 25.01
CA SER A 62 8.89 -18.27 24.93
C SER A 62 8.71 -19.78 25.11
N ALA A 63 7.74 -20.20 25.92
CA ALA A 63 7.37 -21.60 26.14
C ALA A 63 6.66 -22.27 24.95
N VAL A 64 6.18 -21.49 23.96
CA VAL A 64 5.57 -21.98 22.71
C VAL A 64 6.67 -22.16 21.66
N ALA A 65 6.57 -23.23 20.85
CA ALA A 65 7.48 -23.46 19.72
C ALA A 65 7.43 -22.27 18.74
N LYS A 66 8.58 -21.87 18.19
CA LYS A 66 8.72 -20.60 17.46
C LYS A 66 7.75 -20.48 16.28
N GLU A 67 7.52 -21.59 15.59
CA GLU A 67 6.66 -21.73 14.41
C GLU A 67 5.17 -21.59 14.78
N GLU A 68 4.81 -21.98 16.01
CA GLU A 68 3.44 -21.94 16.56
C GLU A 68 3.09 -20.61 17.24
N ARG A 69 4.09 -19.76 17.53
CA ARG A 69 3.87 -18.44 18.13
C ARG A 69 3.01 -17.57 17.24
N LEU A 70 2.06 -16.87 17.89
CA LEU A 70 1.32 -15.79 17.25
C LEU A 70 2.27 -14.64 16.95
N ALA A 71 2.20 -14.15 15.71
CA ALA A 71 3.10 -13.13 15.22
C ALA A 71 2.35 -11.93 14.64
N ASN A 72 2.97 -10.76 14.77
CA ASN A 72 2.71 -9.64 13.89
C ASN A 72 3.50 -9.83 12.60
N THR A 73 2.97 -9.28 11.51
CA THR A 73 3.68 -9.30 10.22
C THR A 73 3.55 -7.94 9.54
N PRO A 74 4.39 -6.95 9.92
CA PRO A 74 4.69 -5.78 9.11
C PRO A 74 4.91 -6.15 7.65
N ARG A 75 4.24 -5.43 6.74
CA ARG A 75 4.33 -5.61 5.29
C ARG A 75 4.43 -4.27 4.60
N TRP A 76 5.27 -4.18 3.58
CA TRP A 76 5.39 -3.02 2.72
C TRP A 76 5.67 -3.43 1.28
N THR A 77 5.58 -2.47 0.37
CA THR A 77 5.78 -2.67 -1.06
C THR A 77 6.45 -1.42 -1.61
N THR A 78 7.47 -1.61 -2.43
CA THR A 78 8.13 -0.54 -3.20
C THR A 78 7.67 -0.63 -4.64
N ALA A 79 7.44 0.51 -5.28
CA ALA A 79 7.16 0.55 -6.72
C ALA A 79 8.45 0.37 -7.54
N SER A 80 9.51 1.03 -7.07
CA SER A 80 10.90 0.95 -7.53
C SER A 80 11.84 1.18 -6.35
N GLU A 81 13.12 0.87 -6.53
CA GLU A 81 14.20 1.10 -5.56
C GLU A 81 15.43 1.67 -6.27
N VAL A 82 16.20 2.52 -5.57
CA VAL A 82 17.45 3.10 -6.07
C VAL A 82 18.50 2.93 -4.99
N GLU A 83 19.59 2.24 -5.32
CA GLU A 83 20.72 1.99 -4.42
C GLU A 83 20.32 1.47 -3.03
N ASN A 84 19.26 0.67 -2.94
CA ASN A 84 18.73 0.16 -1.68
C ASN A 84 19.49 -1.10 -1.23
N PHE A 85 20.25 -0.99 -0.14
CA PHE A 85 20.88 -2.13 0.53
C PHE A 85 19.85 -2.99 1.26
N GLY A 86 18.84 -2.37 1.89
CA GLY A 86 17.82 -3.11 2.62
C GLY A 86 17.07 -2.30 3.65
N TYR A 87 16.41 -3.02 4.56
CA TYR A 87 15.45 -2.45 5.50
C TYR A 87 15.68 -2.94 6.93
N ASP A 88 15.55 -2.03 7.90
CA ASP A 88 15.46 -2.38 9.32
C ASP A 88 14.02 -2.10 9.82
N VAL A 89 13.48 -3.00 10.65
CA VAL A 89 12.10 -2.90 11.17
C VAL A 89 12.13 -2.54 12.65
N PHE A 90 11.31 -1.57 13.03
CA PHE A 90 11.23 -1.03 14.38
C PHE A 90 9.84 -1.24 14.97
N ARG A 91 9.75 -1.44 16.30
CA ARG A 91 8.51 -1.61 17.07
C ARG A 91 8.51 -0.74 18.31
N GLY A 92 7.36 -0.14 18.62
CA GLY A 92 7.06 0.55 19.88
C GLY A 92 5.73 0.09 20.47
N ASP A 93 5.56 0.32 21.78
CA ASP A 93 4.32 0.06 22.51
C ASP A 93 3.30 1.23 22.42
N ALA A 94 3.68 2.33 21.74
CA ALA A 94 2.88 3.52 21.46
C ALA A 94 3.23 4.12 20.08
N GLU A 95 2.37 4.98 19.54
CA GLU A 95 2.53 5.57 18.20
C GLU A 95 3.72 6.55 18.11
N GLU A 96 3.92 7.30 19.19
CA GLU A 96 5.00 8.28 19.38
C GLU A 96 6.32 7.60 19.79
N GLY A 97 6.28 6.31 20.15
CA GLY A 97 7.42 5.53 20.62
C GLY A 97 7.59 5.53 22.16
N PRO A 98 8.79 5.22 22.67
CA PRO A 98 10.03 4.95 21.94
C PRO A 98 9.94 3.68 21.08
N PHE A 99 10.78 3.61 20.06
CA PHE A 99 10.86 2.47 19.15
C PHE A 99 12.18 1.73 19.30
N THR A 100 12.12 0.40 19.26
CA THR A 100 13.28 -0.50 19.31
C THR A 100 13.41 -1.25 17.99
N LYS A 101 14.63 -1.40 17.49
CA LYS A 101 14.94 -2.18 16.28
C LYS A 101 14.75 -3.68 16.54
N LEU A 102 13.95 -4.36 15.72
CA LEU A 102 13.71 -5.80 15.82
C LEU A 102 14.65 -6.63 14.93
N THR A 103 15.11 -6.06 13.82
CA THR A 103 15.97 -6.72 12.84
C THR A 103 17.41 -6.82 13.34
N ALA A 104 17.85 -8.04 13.65
CA ALA A 104 19.24 -8.33 13.99
C ALA A 104 20.19 -8.04 12.81
N SER A 105 19.76 -8.43 11.60
CA SER A 105 20.35 -8.05 10.32
C SER A 105 19.26 -7.41 9.44
N PRO A 106 19.58 -6.43 8.60
CA PRO A 106 18.61 -5.86 7.66
C PRO A 106 18.02 -6.90 6.71
N LEU A 107 16.76 -6.71 6.30
CA LEU A 107 16.17 -7.45 5.19
C LEU A 107 16.79 -6.92 3.90
N ALA A 108 17.28 -7.80 3.04
CA ALA A 108 17.94 -7.40 1.80
C ALA A 108 16.99 -6.60 0.89
N GLY A 109 17.48 -5.46 0.39
CA GLY A 109 16.83 -4.67 -0.67
C GLY A 109 17.11 -5.26 -2.04
N ALA A 110 16.52 -4.67 -3.08
CA ALA A 110 16.72 -5.07 -4.46
C ALA A 110 17.78 -4.21 -5.20
N GLY A 111 18.52 -3.35 -4.50
CA GLY A 111 19.50 -2.44 -5.10
C GLY A 111 18.82 -1.34 -5.92
N THR A 112 19.02 -1.34 -7.23
CA THR A 112 18.38 -0.42 -8.16
C THR A 112 17.48 -1.20 -9.13
N THR A 113 16.18 -0.90 -9.13
CA THR A 113 15.17 -1.63 -9.90
C THR A 113 13.90 -0.79 -10.08
N ASP A 114 13.31 -0.80 -11.28
CA ASP A 114 11.98 -0.23 -11.53
C ASP A 114 10.83 -1.24 -11.32
N GLU A 115 11.16 -2.48 -10.94
CA GLU A 115 10.17 -3.51 -10.60
C GLU A 115 9.64 -3.36 -9.17
N THR A 116 8.34 -3.59 -9.01
CA THR A 116 7.68 -3.67 -7.71
C THR A 116 8.24 -4.80 -6.84
N LYS A 117 8.65 -4.49 -5.60
CA LYS A 117 9.10 -5.48 -4.60
C LYS A 117 8.17 -5.49 -3.39
N LYS A 118 8.00 -6.66 -2.78
CA LYS A 118 7.13 -6.89 -1.62
C LYS A 118 7.96 -7.49 -0.51
N TYR A 119 7.79 -6.95 0.70
CA TYR A 119 8.56 -7.34 1.87
C TYR A 119 7.64 -7.61 3.05
N GLU A 120 8.05 -8.55 3.89
CA GLU A 120 7.39 -8.82 5.15
C GLU A 120 8.41 -9.22 6.23
N PHE A 121 8.10 -8.91 7.49
CA PHE A 121 8.90 -9.29 8.64
C PHE A 121 8.01 -10.00 9.67
N ARG A 122 8.37 -11.21 10.10
CA ARG A 122 7.61 -11.96 11.12
C ARG A 122 8.13 -11.62 12.51
N ASP A 123 7.34 -10.88 13.28
CA ASP A 123 7.59 -10.59 14.70
C ASP A 123 6.78 -11.55 15.58
N ASP A 124 7.43 -12.61 16.05
CA ASP A 124 6.88 -13.64 16.94
C ASP A 124 7.23 -13.42 18.43
N THR A 125 7.70 -12.22 18.76
CA THR A 125 8.07 -11.80 20.13
C THR A 125 7.01 -10.92 20.79
N ILE A 126 5.82 -10.85 20.19
CA ILE A 126 4.70 -10.05 20.67
C ILE A 126 4.02 -10.68 21.88
N ASP A 127 3.46 -9.84 22.74
CA ASP A 127 2.33 -10.23 23.59
C ASP A 127 1.07 -10.32 22.70
N PRO A 128 0.40 -11.48 22.58
CA PRO A 128 -0.78 -11.63 21.74
C PRO A 128 -1.94 -10.69 22.08
N CYS A 129 -1.98 -10.13 23.30
CA CYS A 129 -3.06 -9.27 23.79
C CYS A 129 -2.71 -7.78 23.78
N LYS A 130 -1.57 -7.39 23.20
CA LYS A 130 -1.16 -5.98 23.07
C LYS A 130 -1.24 -5.49 21.62
N ASP A 131 -1.63 -4.24 21.49
CA ASP A 131 -1.40 -3.47 20.28
C ASP A 131 0.08 -3.05 20.20
N TYR A 132 0.61 -2.97 18.98
CA TYR A 132 1.97 -2.54 18.71
C TYR A 132 1.99 -1.55 17.54
N TRP A 133 2.98 -0.68 17.51
CA TRP A 133 3.22 0.24 16.42
C TRP A 133 4.55 -0.08 15.76
N TYR A 134 4.61 -0.02 14.44
CA TYR A 134 5.80 -0.34 13.66
C TYR A 134 6.13 0.78 12.68
N TYR A 135 7.40 0.90 12.33
CA TYR A 135 7.84 1.55 11.11
C TYR A 135 9.05 0.82 10.52
N VAL A 136 9.38 1.14 9.28
CA VAL A 136 10.53 0.60 8.55
C VAL A 136 11.49 1.72 8.20
N GLU A 137 12.78 1.50 8.39
CA GLU A 137 13.84 2.31 7.80
C GLU A 137 14.35 1.67 6.51
N SER A 138 14.61 2.46 5.48
CA SER A 138 15.45 2.07 4.35
C SER A 138 16.92 2.31 4.68
N ILE A 139 17.80 1.58 4.00
CA ILE A 139 19.25 1.67 4.12
C ILE A 139 19.81 1.68 2.69
N SER A 140 20.55 2.73 2.33
CA SER A 140 21.24 2.78 1.02
C SER A 140 22.51 1.91 1.01
N THR A 141 23.05 1.62 -0.18
CA THR A 141 24.36 0.98 -0.38
C THR A 141 25.52 1.78 0.24
N THR A 142 25.34 3.09 0.44
CA THR A 142 26.31 3.96 1.13
C THR A 142 26.09 4.04 2.64
N GLY A 143 25.07 3.35 3.18
CA GLY A 143 24.79 3.25 4.61
C GLY A 143 23.93 4.39 5.18
N VAL A 144 23.45 5.33 4.36
CA VAL A 144 22.44 6.33 4.75
C VAL A 144 21.14 5.61 5.15
N ARG A 145 20.52 6.08 6.23
CA ARG A 145 19.31 5.49 6.84
C ARG A 145 18.20 6.53 6.91
N GLU A 146 17.02 6.17 6.45
CA GLU A 146 15.86 7.07 6.43
C GLU A 146 14.59 6.33 6.83
N LYS A 147 13.66 7.05 7.47
CA LYS A 147 12.35 6.51 7.83
C LYS A 147 11.51 6.33 6.55
N PHE A 148 11.38 5.10 6.10
CA PHE A 148 10.73 4.75 4.83
C PHE A 148 9.21 4.71 4.93
N THR A 149 8.65 4.21 6.05
CA THR A 149 7.20 4.20 6.27
C THR A 149 6.76 5.22 7.32
N PRO A 150 5.51 5.70 7.26
CA PRO A 150 4.80 6.19 8.44
C PRO A 150 4.83 5.14 9.57
N VAL A 151 4.48 5.58 10.79
CA VAL A 151 4.14 4.63 11.85
C VAL A 151 2.78 4.00 11.51
N PHE A 152 2.64 2.69 11.69
CA PHE A 152 1.38 1.99 11.51
C PHE A 152 1.12 1.02 12.66
N LYS A 153 -0.15 0.90 13.04
CA LYS A 153 -0.61 0.05 14.14
C LYS A 153 -0.86 -1.38 13.67
N ALA A 154 -0.39 -2.35 14.45
CA ALA A 154 -0.82 -3.74 14.38
C ALA A 154 -1.60 -4.08 15.64
N ALA A 155 -2.88 -4.42 15.48
CA ALA A 155 -3.75 -4.75 16.60
C ALA A 155 -3.42 -6.09 17.25
N ALA A 156 -3.74 -6.21 18.54
CA ALA A 156 -3.69 -7.43 19.32
C ALA A 156 -4.34 -8.62 18.58
N LYS A 157 -3.72 -9.80 18.69
CA LYS A 157 -4.23 -11.06 18.12
C LYS A 157 -5.31 -11.71 18.97
N ARG A 158 -5.36 -11.36 20.25
CA ARG A 158 -6.28 -11.91 21.24
C ARG A 158 -6.83 -10.83 22.14
N ARG A 159 -7.97 -11.11 22.76
CA ARG A 159 -8.40 -10.43 23.99
C ARG A 159 -8.05 -11.31 25.19
N ALA A 160 -7.73 -10.69 26.32
CA ALA A 160 -7.49 -11.44 27.55
C ALA A 160 -8.75 -12.24 27.94
N ALA A 161 -8.55 -13.47 28.41
CA ALA A 161 -9.65 -14.25 28.99
C ALA A 161 -10.18 -13.53 30.24
N ALA A 162 -11.51 -13.49 30.39
CA ALA A 162 -12.12 -12.93 31.59
C ALA A 162 -11.72 -13.76 32.83
N PRO A 163 -11.53 -13.14 34.01
CA PRO A 163 -11.43 -13.88 35.26
C PRO A 163 -12.71 -14.70 35.48
N LYS A 164 -12.56 -15.91 36.00
CA LYS A 164 -13.67 -16.79 36.38
C LYS A 164 -14.21 -16.46 37.77
#